data_AF-A0A4U0YR68-F1
#
_entry.id   AF-A0A4U0YR68-F1
#
_cell.length_a   1.000
_cell.length_b   1.000
_cell.length_c   1.000
_cell.angle_alpha   90.00
_cell.angle_beta   90.00
_cell.angle_gamma   90.00
#
_symmetry.space_group_name_H-M   'P 1'
#
loop_
_entity.id
_entity.type
_entity.pdbx_description
1 polymer ?
#
loop_
_entity_poly.entity_id
_entity_poly.type
_entity_poly.pdbx_seq_one_letter_code
_entity_poly.pdbx_strand_id
1 'polypeptide(L)'
;LAELAALLDAAERPLIVAGGSGWDAEAVTRLAGFAEAFSCPVTVSFRRQGLFPCDHPNFAGDLSVGANPKLVDYAKASDLVLLLGGRLSEMPSQSYSLLTIPCPAQKFIHVHPGAEEIGRVYRPDLAFNMTPRAFLAGVGTLKGSRDRKGLLAEGHAIYHSWSDTPTEVPGSFNLGEVMVALRNELPRDAVVTNGAGNYAIWLHRYYRYRQFGTQLAPTSGSMGYGVPAAVAAKRVMPQKTVVAFAGDGCFLMTGQEFATAVQYDLPVIVVVVDNGMYGTIRMHQEREYPGRVIGTELKNPDFAAYARAFGGHGERVETTAEFMPAFRRAQDSGKPAILHCVTDPEALTPARSLSQIRAASQAAADTAQAAAISANARVMVAVQTLEAARAQLSLVEAQLENVELQLARTNVVAPVAGEIVQRNAQVGAIASASGTPMFSLMRDAALELRADVAEGDLLRLKAGQGVRITTVGGAAPL
;
A
#
# COMPACT_ATOMS: atom_id res chain seq x y z
N LEU A 1 -6.66 -33.48 13.45
CA LEU A 1 -5.44 -33.51 14.29
C LEU A 1 -4.26 -34.17 13.57
N ALA A 2 -4.40 -35.37 13.02
CA ALA A 2 -3.32 -36.00 12.22
C ALA A 2 -2.87 -35.12 11.03
N GLU A 3 -3.83 -34.55 10.29
CA GLU A 3 -3.54 -33.62 9.20
C GLU A 3 -2.81 -32.34 9.67
N LEU A 4 -3.22 -31.76 10.80
CA LEU A 4 -2.53 -30.62 11.41
C LEU A 4 -1.07 -30.96 11.73
N ALA A 5 -0.83 -32.10 12.37
CA ALA A 5 0.53 -32.55 12.68
C ALA A 5 1.35 -32.75 11.40
N ALA A 6 0.77 -33.38 10.37
CA ALA A 6 1.44 -33.59 9.09
C ALA A 6 1.80 -32.28 8.37
N LEU A 7 0.89 -31.29 8.36
CA LEU A 7 1.15 -29.97 7.79
C LEU A 7 2.27 -29.24 8.55
N LEU A 8 2.22 -29.25 9.88
CA LEU A 8 3.24 -28.62 10.73
C LEU A 8 4.59 -29.33 10.62
N ASP A 9 4.63 -30.65 10.46
CA ASP A 9 5.87 -31.39 10.24
C ASP A 9 6.42 -31.23 8.82
N ALA A 10 5.56 -31.04 7.81
CA ALA A 10 6.01 -30.77 6.45
C ALA A 10 6.61 -29.37 6.30
N ALA A 11 6.10 -28.38 7.05
CA ALA A 11 6.52 -26.99 6.95
C ALA A 11 8.02 -26.80 7.25
N GLU A 12 8.72 -26.08 6.39
CA GLU A 12 10.10 -25.68 6.59
C GLU A 12 10.19 -24.45 7.49
N ARG A 13 9.28 -23.49 7.33
CA ARG A 13 9.29 -22.21 8.05
C ARG A 13 7.89 -21.86 8.59
N PRO A 14 7.38 -22.62 9.58
CA PRO A 14 6.07 -22.36 10.17
C PRO A 14 6.09 -21.12 11.08
N LEU A 15 4.97 -20.41 11.16
CA LEU A 15 4.75 -19.30 12.08
C LEU A 15 3.39 -19.41 12.77
N ILE A 16 3.37 -19.33 14.10
CA ILE A 16 2.12 -19.21 14.85
C ILE A 16 1.82 -17.73 15.10
N VAL A 17 0.62 -17.28 14.78
CA VAL A 17 0.11 -15.94 15.09
C VAL A 17 -0.98 -16.06 16.15
N ALA A 18 -0.66 -15.76 17.41
CA ALA A 18 -1.62 -15.79 18.51
C ALA A 18 -2.38 -14.46 18.61
N GLY A 19 -3.71 -14.51 18.68
CA GLY A 19 -4.54 -13.31 18.72
C GLY A 19 -5.93 -13.52 19.31
N GLY A 20 -6.74 -12.47 19.24
CA GLY A 20 -8.15 -12.50 19.66
C GLY A 20 -8.38 -12.68 21.17
N SER A 21 -9.49 -13.31 21.51
CA SER A 21 -9.99 -13.47 22.88
C SER A 21 -10.28 -14.94 23.21
N GLY A 22 -10.81 -15.22 24.41
CA GLY A 22 -11.14 -16.59 24.84
C GLY A 22 -9.93 -17.41 25.30
N TRP A 23 -8.91 -16.72 25.83
CA TRP A 23 -7.69 -17.29 26.40
C TRP A 23 -7.76 -17.32 27.94
N ASP A 24 -6.96 -18.20 28.54
CA ASP A 24 -6.61 -18.19 29.95
C ASP A 24 -5.11 -18.51 30.13
N ALA A 25 -4.63 -18.47 31.37
CA ALA A 25 -3.23 -18.73 31.67
C ALA A 25 -2.80 -20.16 31.27
N GLU A 26 -3.67 -21.14 31.45
CA GLU A 26 -3.39 -22.53 31.08
C GLU A 26 -3.21 -22.68 29.56
N ALA A 27 -4.05 -22.04 28.76
CA ALA A 27 -3.88 -22.00 27.31
C ALA A 27 -2.57 -21.35 26.90
N VAL A 28 -2.13 -20.26 27.53
CA VAL A 28 -0.82 -19.66 27.24
C VAL A 28 0.32 -20.65 27.54
N THR A 29 0.25 -21.38 28.67
CA THR A 29 1.22 -22.44 29.00
C THR A 29 1.20 -23.57 27.97
N ARG A 30 0.01 -24.04 27.55
CA ARG A 30 -0.13 -25.08 26.54
C ARG A 30 0.36 -24.62 25.17
N LEU A 31 0.19 -23.35 24.82
CA LEU A 31 0.75 -22.76 23.60
C LEU A 31 2.28 -22.76 23.64
N ALA A 32 2.89 -22.42 24.77
CA ALA A 32 4.35 -22.50 24.92
C ALA A 32 4.86 -23.93 24.69
N GLY A 33 4.28 -24.92 25.40
CA GLY A 33 4.66 -26.33 25.20
C GLY A 33 4.40 -26.84 23.78
N PHE A 34 3.30 -26.41 23.13
CA PHE A 34 3.01 -26.74 21.74
C PHE A 34 4.04 -26.13 20.78
N ALA A 35 4.41 -24.87 20.97
CA ALA A 35 5.42 -24.20 20.16
C ALA A 35 6.80 -24.87 20.32
N GLU A 36 7.18 -25.27 21.54
CA GLU A 36 8.39 -26.04 21.81
C GLU A 36 8.36 -27.41 21.12
N ALA A 37 7.26 -28.15 21.26
CA ALA A 37 7.11 -29.49 20.70
C ALA A 37 7.20 -29.55 19.17
N PHE A 38 6.88 -28.43 18.49
CA PHE A 38 7.01 -28.28 17.03
C PHE A 38 8.22 -27.43 16.62
N SER A 39 9.01 -26.92 17.56
CA SER A 39 10.06 -25.94 17.29
C SER A 39 9.58 -24.78 16.41
N CYS A 40 8.40 -24.22 16.73
CA CYS A 40 7.76 -23.20 15.92
C CYS A 40 7.89 -21.80 16.55
N PRO A 41 8.34 -20.79 15.80
CA PRO A 41 8.23 -19.40 16.21
C PRO A 41 6.79 -18.96 16.44
N VAL A 42 6.61 -18.07 17.42
CA VAL A 42 5.32 -17.49 17.81
C VAL A 42 5.41 -15.98 17.77
N THR A 43 4.49 -15.37 17.04
CA THR A 43 4.20 -13.94 17.11
C THR A 43 2.81 -13.71 17.65
N VAL A 44 2.59 -12.52 18.22
CA VAL A 44 1.29 -12.09 18.76
C VAL A 44 0.72 -10.97 17.91
N SER A 45 -0.61 -10.94 17.80
CA SER A 45 -1.32 -9.85 17.14
C SER A 45 -1.26 -8.55 17.96
N PHE A 46 -1.59 -7.43 17.31
CA PHE A 46 -1.75 -6.12 17.94
C PHE A 46 -2.50 -6.17 19.28
N ARG A 47 -1.85 -5.70 20.35
CA ARG A 47 -2.38 -5.60 21.74
C ARG A 47 -2.71 -6.96 22.36
N ARG A 48 -1.90 -7.98 22.05
CA ARG A 48 -2.01 -9.35 22.56
C ARG A 48 -0.68 -9.89 23.09
N GLN A 49 0.19 -9.01 23.58
CA GLN A 49 1.52 -9.35 24.10
C GLN A 49 1.44 -10.35 25.27
N GLY A 50 0.37 -10.31 26.07
CA GLY A 50 0.14 -11.29 27.13
C GLY A 50 -0.25 -12.71 26.67
N LEU A 51 -0.34 -12.99 25.37
CA LEU A 51 -0.68 -14.33 24.87
C LEU A 51 0.52 -15.27 24.69
N PHE A 52 1.74 -14.75 24.84
CA PHE A 52 2.96 -15.57 24.83
C PHE A 52 4.07 -14.87 25.63
N PRO A 53 4.84 -15.57 26.48
CA PRO A 53 5.90 -14.92 27.24
C PRO A 53 6.99 -14.36 26.34
N CYS A 54 7.24 -13.04 26.38
CA CYS A 54 8.19 -12.39 25.46
C CYS A 54 9.65 -12.81 25.64
N ASP A 55 10.02 -13.33 26.82
CA ASP A 55 11.37 -13.86 27.10
C ASP A 55 11.56 -15.32 26.64
N HIS A 56 10.52 -15.95 26.07
CA HIS A 56 10.58 -17.34 25.65
C HIS A 56 11.35 -17.49 24.33
N PRO A 57 12.21 -18.51 24.15
CA PRO A 57 13.02 -18.69 22.94
C PRO A 57 12.24 -18.76 21.62
N ASN A 58 11.00 -19.25 21.67
CA ASN A 58 10.11 -19.29 20.50
C ASN A 58 9.44 -17.93 20.17
N PHE A 59 9.57 -16.90 21.01
CA PHE A 59 8.90 -15.61 20.74
C PHE A 59 9.65 -14.81 19.67
N ALA A 60 8.92 -14.42 18.62
CA ALA A 60 9.45 -13.70 17.46
C ALA A 60 9.04 -12.21 17.41
N GLY A 61 8.26 -11.73 18.39
CA GLY A 61 7.78 -10.34 18.46
C GLY A 61 6.28 -10.22 18.16
N ASP A 62 5.83 -9.01 17.87
CA ASP A 62 4.41 -8.68 17.64
C ASP A 62 4.14 -8.05 16.27
N LEU A 63 3.06 -8.50 15.64
CA LEU A 63 2.48 -7.88 14.44
C LEU A 63 1.53 -6.76 14.88
N SER A 64 2.09 -5.58 15.10
CA SER A 64 1.38 -4.36 15.52
C SER A 64 1.53 -3.19 14.53
N VAL A 65 1.10 -1.99 14.93
CA VAL A 65 1.23 -0.74 14.15
C VAL A 65 2.70 -0.43 13.82
N GLY A 66 3.62 -0.76 14.73
CA GLY A 66 5.06 -0.56 14.58
C GLY A 66 5.80 -1.89 14.49
N ALA A 67 5.25 -2.87 13.77
CA ALA A 67 5.84 -4.20 13.64
C ALA A 67 7.29 -4.12 13.12
N ASN A 68 8.15 -4.99 13.64
CA ASN A 68 9.52 -5.12 13.17
C ASN A 68 9.52 -5.52 11.69
N PRO A 69 10.15 -4.75 10.77
CA PRO A 69 10.19 -5.10 9.35
C PRO A 69 10.75 -6.50 9.08
N LYS A 70 11.76 -6.94 9.85
CA LYS A 70 12.31 -8.30 9.71
C LYS A 70 11.33 -9.40 10.11
N LEU A 71 10.45 -9.13 11.08
CA LEU A 71 9.36 -10.05 11.43
C LEU A 71 8.30 -10.09 10.32
N VAL A 72 7.98 -8.93 9.72
CA VAL A 72 7.07 -8.86 8.58
C VAL A 72 7.63 -9.67 7.40
N ASP A 73 8.92 -9.53 7.10
CA ASP A 73 9.59 -10.30 6.06
C ASP A 73 9.61 -11.80 6.40
N TYR A 74 9.87 -12.15 7.66
CA TYR A 74 9.78 -13.54 8.14
C TYR A 74 8.38 -14.12 7.91
N ALA A 75 7.33 -13.38 8.26
CA ALA A 75 5.94 -13.81 8.09
C ALA A 75 5.56 -13.98 6.61
N LYS A 76 6.02 -13.08 5.73
CA LYS A 76 5.85 -13.22 4.27
C LYS A 76 6.57 -14.44 3.71
N ALA A 77 7.78 -14.72 4.20
CA ALA A 77 8.61 -15.84 3.77
C ALA A 77 8.24 -17.19 4.43
N SER A 78 7.34 -17.19 5.41
CA SER A 78 6.83 -18.42 6.03
C SER A 78 6.10 -19.25 4.98
N ASP A 79 6.15 -20.57 5.08
CA ASP A 79 5.43 -21.49 4.17
C ASP A 79 4.13 -22.02 4.79
N LEU A 80 4.00 -21.89 6.12
CA LEU A 80 2.79 -22.20 6.87
C LEU A 80 2.54 -21.14 7.95
N VAL A 81 1.29 -20.68 8.04
CA VAL A 81 0.82 -19.78 9.10
C VAL A 81 -0.33 -20.42 9.86
N LEU A 82 -0.17 -20.59 11.17
CA LEU A 82 -1.24 -20.98 12.11
C LEU A 82 -1.77 -19.73 12.81
N LEU A 83 -2.92 -19.22 12.36
CA LEU A 83 -3.63 -18.13 13.02
C LEU A 83 -4.52 -18.69 14.13
N LEU A 84 -4.12 -18.45 15.39
CA LEU A 84 -4.78 -18.99 16.57
C LEU A 84 -5.56 -17.91 17.33
N GLY A 85 -6.89 -18.00 17.29
CA GLY A 85 -7.83 -17.09 17.97
C GLY A 85 -7.99 -15.73 17.29
N GLY A 86 -7.09 -15.35 16.37
CA GLY A 86 -7.13 -14.09 15.66
C GLY A 86 -7.94 -14.13 14.36
N ARG A 87 -8.11 -12.95 13.76
CA ARG A 87 -8.73 -12.74 12.43
C ARG A 87 -7.76 -12.10 11.43
N LEU A 88 -6.53 -11.85 11.86
CA LEU A 88 -5.51 -11.10 11.13
C LEU A 88 -6.11 -9.82 10.50
N SER A 89 -6.76 -9.00 11.34
CA SER A 89 -7.38 -7.74 10.92
C SER A 89 -6.34 -6.73 10.41
N GLU A 90 -6.78 -5.52 10.04
CA GLU A 90 -5.95 -4.48 9.41
C GLU A 90 -4.56 -4.29 10.05
N MET A 91 -4.48 -4.15 11.38
CA MET A 91 -3.19 -3.90 12.06
C MET A 91 -2.23 -5.10 11.96
N PRO A 92 -2.55 -6.31 12.45
CA PRO A 92 -1.62 -7.44 12.35
C PRO A 92 -1.37 -7.93 10.92
N SER A 93 -2.29 -7.69 9.97
CA SER A 93 -2.09 -7.98 8.53
C SER A 93 -1.26 -6.94 7.79
N GLN A 94 -0.79 -5.88 8.47
CA GLN A 94 -0.07 -4.77 7.83
C GLN A 94 -0.90 -4.14 6.70
N SER A 95 -2.11 -3.68 7.03
CA SER A 95 -3.09 -3.16 6.07
C SER A 95 -3.40 -4.14 4.95
N TYR A 96 -3.62 -5.41 5.32
CA TYR A 96 -3.95 -6.52 4.40
C TYR A 96 -2.87 -6.82 3.34
N SER A 97 -1.63 -6.39 3.57
CA SER A 97 -0.50 -6.63 2.66
C SER A 97 0.39 -7.82 3.07
N LEU A 98 0.21 -8.36 4.28
CA LEU A 98 1.05 -9.44 4.80
C LEU A 98 0.83 -10.76 4.07
N LEU A 99 -0.43 -11.14 3.83
CA LEU A 99 -0.81 -12.37 3.14
C LEU A 99 -1.75 -12.04 1.97
N THR A 100 -1.65 -12.80 0.89
CA THR A 100 -2.54 -12.65 -0.27
C THR A 100 -3.99 -12.98 0.09
N ILE A 101 -4.92 -12.21 -0.47
CA ILE A 101 -6.38 -12.35 -0.27
C ILE A 101 -7.04 -12.77 -1.59
N PRO A 102 -8.03 -13.71 -1.58
CA PRO A 102 -8.49 -14.47 -0.41
C PRO A 102 -7.65 -15.72 -0.14
N CYS A 103 -6.76 -16.12 -1.05
CA CYS A 103 -5.95 -17.33 -0.92
C CYS A 103 -4.51 -16.94 -0.57
N PRO A 104 -4.06 -17.12 0.69
CA PRO A 104 -2.66 -16.95 1.05
C PRO A 104 -1.74 -17.83 0.19
N ALA A 105 -0.52 -17.35 -0.05
CA ALA A 105 0.50 -18.17 -0.72
C ALA A 105 1.00 -19.30 0.20
N GLN A 106 0.95 -19.07 1.51
CA GLN A 106 1.29 -20.01 2.57
C GLN A 106 0.17 -21.01 2.80
N LYS A 107 0.51 -22.18 3.35
CA LYS A 107 -0.48 -23.03 3.99
C LYS A 107 -1.09 -22.30 5.17
N PHE A 108 -2.40 -22.07 5.12
CA PHE A 108 -3.08 -21.24 6.12
C PHE A 108 -4.00 -22.09 7.00
N ILE A 109 -3.66 -22.18 8.29
CA ILE A 109 -4.46 -22.86 9.29
C ILE A 109 -5.14 -21.82 10.16
N HIS A 110 -6.47 -21.87 10.25
CA HIS A 110 -7.25 -20.87 10.99
C HIS A 110 -8.06 -21.51 12.12
N VAL A 111 -7.73 -21.14 13.35
CA VAL A 111 -8.47 -21.54 14.55
C VAL A 111 -9.22 -20.33 15.09
N HIS A 112 -10.55 -20.35 15.06
CA HIS A 112 -11.38 -19.25 15.55
C HIS A 112 -12.74 -19.75 16.05
N PRO A 113 -13.29 -19.20 17.15
CA PRO A 113 -14.56 -19.68 17.71
C PRO A 113 -15.81 -19.19 16.95
N GLY A 114 -15.70 -18.10 16.20
CA GLY A 114 -16.77 -17.59 15.33
C GLY A 114 -16.70 -18.24 13.96
N ALA A 115 -17.78 -18.93 13.55
CA ALA A 115 -17.90 -19.58 12.25
C ALA A 115 -17.82 -18.58 11.10
N GLU A 116 -18.35 -17.37 11.33
CA GLU A 116 -18.42 -16.26 10.39
C GLU A 116 -17.07 -15.64 10.04
N GLU A 117 -16.02 -15.94 10.82
CA GLU A 117 -14.66 -15.43 10.57
C GLU A 117 -13.80 -16.40 9.75
N ILE A 118 -14.14 -17.69 9.74
CA ILE A 118 -13.43 -18.70 8.96
C ILE A 118 -13.76 -18.48 7.48
N GLY A 119 -12.74 -18.23 6.66
CA GLY A 119 -12.93 -17.98 5.22
C GLY A 119 -13.43 -16.57 4.88
N ARG A 120 -13.62 -15.68 5.87
CA ARG A 120 -14.16 -14.33 5.65
C ARG A 120 -13.25 -13.43 4.83
N VAL A 121 -11.97 -13.42 5.17
CA VAL A 121 -10.91 -12.65 4.48
C VAL A 121 -9.93 -13.60 3.82
N TYR A 122 -9.45 -14.58 4.59
CA TYR A 122 -8.48 -15.58 4.15
C TYR A 122 -9.15 -16.96 4.11
N ARG A 123 -9.05 -17.66 2.98
CA ARG A 123 -9.51 -19.03 2.80
C ARG A 123 -8.47 -19.99 3.42
N PRO A 124 -8.79 -20.69 4.52
CA PRO A 124 -7.85 -21.63 5.11
C PRO A 124 -7.75 -22.93 4.31
N ASP A 125 -6.56 -23.53 4.32
CA ASP A 125 -6.37 -24.94 3.92
C ASP A 125 -6.93 -25.88 4.99
N LEU A 126 -6.81 -25.51 6.27
CA LEU A 126 -7.36 -26.26 7.41
C LEU A 126 -7.97 -25.30 8.43
N ALA A 127 -9.20 -25.58 8.86
CA ALA A 127 -9.93 -24.71 9.78
C ALA A 127 -10.41 -25.47 11.02
N PHE A 128 -10.37 -24.80 12.18
CA PHE A 128 -10.95 -25.29 13.42
C PHE A 128 -11.89 -24.24 14.00
N ASN A 129 -13.18 -24.54 14.01
CA ASN A 129 -14.18 -23.71 14.68
C ASN A 129 -14.22 -24.01 16.17
N MET A 130 -13.31 -23.41 16.92
CA MET A 130 -13.21 -23.60 18.37
C MET A 130 -12.40 -22.49 19.04
N THR A 131 -12.50 -22.41 20.37
CA THR A 131 -11.68 -21.48 21.15
C THR A 131 -10.22 -21.93 21.20
N PRO A 132 -9.25 -20.99 21.37
CA PRO A 132 -7.85 -21.35 21.58
C PRO A 132 -7.63 -22.32 22.74
N ARG A 133 -8.38 -22.17 23.84
CA ARG A 133 -8.35 -23.09 24.99
C ARG A 133 -8.66 -24.54 24.59
N ALA A 134 -9.77 -24.73 23.88
CA ALA A 134 -10.20 -26.05 23.46
C ALA A 134 -9.25 -26.66 22.41
N PHE A 135 -8.74 -25.84 21.49
CA PHE A 135 -7.76 -26.27 20.49
C PHE A 135 -6.49 -26.78 21.19
N LEU A 136 -5.91 -25.97 22.08
CA LEU A 136 -4.67 -26.28 22.80
C LEU A 136 -4.83 -27.46 23.78
N ALA A 137 -6.03 -27.69 24.31
CA ALA A 137 -6.36 -28.91 25.04
C ALA A 137 -6.23 -30.17 24.17
N GLY A 138 -6.69 -30.10 22.92
CA GLY A 138 -6.72 -31.24 22.00
C GLY A 138 -5.39 -31.53 21.31
N VAL A 139 -4.48 -30.56 21.21
CA VAL A 139 -3.18 -30.72 20.52
C VAL A 139 -2.01 -31.02 21.45
N GLY A 140 -2.21 -31.05 22.78
CA GLY A 140 -1.12 -31.12 23.77
C GLY A 140 -0.23 -32.36 23.70
N THR A 141 -0.70 -33.46 23.07
CA THR A 141 0.10 -34.68 22.89
C THR A 141 0.80 -34.75 21.53
N LEU A 142 0.55 -33.80 20.63
CA LEU A 142 1.20 -33.74 19.33
C LEU A 142 2.63 -33.23 19.50
N LYS A 143 3.56 -33.83 18.75
CA LYS A 143 4.96 -33.41 18.69
C LYS A 143 5.44 -33.47 17.26
N GLY A 144 6.28 -32.51 16.89
CA GLY A 144 6.91 -32.51 15.59
C GLY A 144 8.15 -33.40 15.55
N SER A 145 8.54 -33.83 14.34
CA SER A 145 9.76 -34.62 14.12
C SER A 145 10.95 -33.78 13.65
N ARG A 146 10.72 -32.53 13.22
CA ARG A 146 11.78 -31.65 12.69
C ARG A 146 12.45 -30.83 13.78
N ASP A 147 13.78 -30.80 13.77
CA ASP A 147 14.56 -29.83 14.54
C ASP A 147 14.65 -28.51 13.76
N ARG A 148 14.05 -27.45 14.31
CA ARG A 148 14.07 -26.08 13.73
C ARG A 148 14.76 -25.08 14.65
N LYS A 149 15.68 -25.51 15.51
CA LYS A 149 16.41 -24.62 16.44
C LYS A 149 17.06 -23.42 15.75
N GLY A 150 17.59 -23.59 14.53
CA GLY A 150 18.14 -22.49 13.75
C GLY A 150 17.12 -21.39 13.45
N LEU A 151 15.89 -21.76 13.06
CA LEU A 151 14.79 -20.83 12.80
C LEU A 151 14.26 -20.17 14.08
N LEU A 152 14.24 -20.92 15.19
CA LEU A 152 13.91 -20.35 16.50
C LEU A 152 14.92 -19.28 16.90
N ALA A 153 16.20 -19.57 16.79
CA ALA A 153 17.28 -18.63 17.08
C ALA A 153 17.21 -17.39 16.16
N GLU A 154 16.93 -17.57 14.86
CA GLU A 154 16.71 -16.46 13.93
C GLU A 154 15.53 -15.57 14.36
N GLY A 155 14.36 -16.17 14.59
CA GLY A 155 13.15 -15.44 14.98
C GLY A 155 13.31 -14.68 16.30
N HIS A 156 13.95 -15.31 17.28
CA HIS A 156 14.20 -14.67 18.57
C HIS A 156 15.26 -13.57 18.47
N ALA A 157 16.32 -13.77 17.69
CA ALA A 157 17.33 -12.75 17.43
C ALA A 157 16.74 -11.53 16.70
N ILE A 158 15.79 -11.74 15.78
CA ILE A 158 15.01 -10.66 15.16
C ILE A 158 14.31 -9.81 16.22
N TYR A 159 13.65 -10.44 17.20
CA TYR A 159 12.98 -9.74 18.30
C TYR A 159 13.95 -8.99 19.23
N HIS A 160 15.04 -9.64 19.64
CA HIS A 160 16.06 -9.04 20.51
C HIS A 160 16.75 -7.85 19.86
N SER A 161 17.16 -7.97 18.60
CA SER A 161 17.79 -6.86 17.87
C SER A 161 16.87 -5.64 17.71
N TRP A 162 15.55 -5.82 17.84
CA TRP A 162 14.56 -4.76 17.72
C TRP A 162 14.18 -4.10 19.06
N SER A 163 14.24 -4.87 20.15
CA SER A 163 13.63 -4.52 21.45
C SER A 163 14.62 -4.36 22.60
N ASP A 164 15.87 -4.80 22.46
CA ASP A 164 16.82 -4.82 23.58
C ASP A 164 17.37 -3.45 23.91
N THR A 165 17.80 -2.74 22.86
CA THR A 165 18.47 -1.45 22.94
C THR A 165 17.49 -0.35 22.53
N PRO A 166 17.27 0.66 23.39
CA PRO A 166 16.47 1.82 23.02
C PRO A 166 17.18 2.61 21.92
N THR A 167 16.38 3.14 21.00
CA THR A 167 16.85 4.07 19.98
C THR A 167 17.11 5.44 20.57
N GLU A 168 18.15 6.11 20.07
CA GLU A 168 18.36 7.54 20.31
C GLU A 168 17.17 8.35 19.79
N VAL A 169 16.76 9.35 20.56
CA VAL A 169 15.66 10.25 20.21
C VAL A 169 16.02 11.70 20.56
N PRO A 170 15.45 12.70 19.88
CA PRO A 170 15.60 14.10 20.26
C PRO A 170 15.12 14.38 21.69
N GLY A 171 15.73 15.38 22.34
CA GLY A 171 15.36 15.83 23.68
C GLY A 171 16.10 15.14 24.82
N SER A 172 15.77 15.55 26.06
CA SER A 172 16.42 15.05 27.29
C SER A 172 15.70 13.87 27.93
N PHE A 173 14.53 13.50 27.44
CA PHE A 173 13.73 12.39 27.94
C PHE A 173 13.53 11.33 26.85
N ASN A 174 14.13 10.15 27.07
CA ASN A 174 14.03 9.00 26.17
C ASN A 174 13.04 7.98 26.72
N LEU A 175 11.84 7.94 26.14
CA LEU A 175 10.81 6.98 26.53
C LEU A 175 11.24 5.51 26.31
N GLY A 176 12.12 5.23 25.35
CA GLY A 176 12.65 3.88 25.12
C GLY A 176 13.49 3.38 26.30
N GLU A 177 14.39 4.22 26.81
CA GLU A 177 15.19 3.92 28.00
C GLU A 177 14.30 3.69 29.23
N VAL A 178 13.25 4.50 29.38
CA VAL A 178 12.25 4.33 30.44
C VAL A 178 11.57 2.96 30.36
N MET A 179 11.15 2.52 29.17
CA MET A 179 10.54 1.20 29.00
C MET A 179 11.50 0.06 29.34
N VAL A 180 12.78 0.20 28.98
CA VAL A 180 13.82 -0.78 29.32
C VAL A 180 14.10 -0.81 30.82
N ALA A 181 14.15 0.34 31.47
CA ALA A 181 14.33 0.42 32.92
C ALA A 181 13.14 -0.24 33.66
N LEU A 182 11.91 0.08 33.24
CA LEU A 182 10.70 -0.54 33.80
C LEU A 182 10.60 -2.04 33.50
N ARG A 183 11.05 -2.50 32.32
CA ARG A 183 11.15 -3.93 32.00
C ARG A 183 12.01 -4.68 33.02
N ASN A 184 13.06 -4.04 33.54
CA ASN A 184 14.01 -4.64 34.48
C ASN A 184 13.55 -4.49 35.94
N GLU A 185 12.87 -3.39 36.28
CA GLU A 185 12.40 -3.12 37.65
C GLU A 185 11.08 -3.82 37.98
N LEU A 186 10.12 -3.83 37.04
CA LEU A 186 8.77 -4.30 37.33
C LEU A 186 8.71 -5.82 37.54
N PRO A 187 7.90 -6.29 38.50
CA PRO A 187 7.59 -7.71 38.66
C PRO A 187 7.09 -8.35 37.35
N ARG A 188 7.35 -9.65 37.17
CA ARG A 188 6.94 -10.39 35.97
C ARG A 188 5.42 -10.39 35.75
N ASP A 189 4.64 -10.17 36.81
CA ASP A 189 3.18 -10.17 36.83
C ASP A 189 2.58 -8.77 36.86
N ALA A 190 3.39 -7.70 36.77
CA ALA A 190 2.93 -6.33 36.73
C ALA A 190 1.95 -6.11 35.58
N VAL A 191 0.86 -5.37 35.84
CA VAL A 191 -0.15 -5.07 34.83
C VAL A 191 0.15 -3.71 34.21
N VAL A 192 0.30 -3.68 32.90
CA VAL A 192 0.47 -2.46 32.13
C VAL A 192 -0.79 -2.19 31.32
N THR A 193 -1.29 -0.97 31.43
CA THR A 193 -2.43 -0.50 30.65
C THR A 193 -2.03 0.65 29.75
N ASN A 194 -2.69 0.78 28.60
CA ASN A 194 -2.49 1.92 27.73
C ASN A 194 -3.72 2.26 26.90
N GLY A 195 -3.83 3.53 26.49
CA GLY A 195 -4.80 3.96 25.48
C GLY A 195 -4.24 3.85 24.07
N ALA A 196 -4.47 4.88 23.26
CA ALA A 196 -3.94 4.98 21.91
C ALA A 196 -3.14 6.28 21.72
N GLY A 197 -2.09 6.19 20.90
CA GLY A 197 -1.14 7.26 20.64
C GLY A 197 0.23 6.67 20.34
N ASN A 198 1.14 7.50 19.80
CA ASN A 198 2.48 7.03 19.42
C ASN A 198 3.25 6.46 20.60
N TYR A 199 3.10 7.00 21.82
CA TYR A 199 3.76 6.52 23.04
C TYR A 199 3.62 5.00 23.24
N ALA A 200 2.49 4.41 22.80
CA ALA A 200 2.25 2.98 22.90
C ALA A 200 3.19 2.14 22.02
N ILE A 201 3.78 2.71 20.96
CA ILE A 201 4.77 2.05 20.11
C ILE A 201 6.05 1.77 20.92
N TRP A 202 6.52 2.72 21.73
CA TRP A 202 7.67 2.47 22.62
C TRP A 202 7.36 1.40 23.65
N LEU A 203 6.18 1.46 24.27
CA LEU A 203 5.73 0.46 25.23
C LEU A 203 5.75 -0.94 24.61
N HIS A 204 5.10 -1.13 23.46
CA HIS A 204 5.03 -2.44 22.82
C HIS A 204 6.36 -2.92 22.25
N ARG A 205 7.25 -1.99 21.85
CA ARG A 205 8.57 -2.33 21.31
C ARG A 205 9.55 -2.76 22.39
N TYR A 206 9.60 -2.06 23.53
CA TYR A 206 10.70 -2.21 24.49
C TYR A 206 10.32 -2.92 25.80
N TYR A 207 9.05 -2.83 26.24
CA TYR A 207 8.57 -3.54 27.42
C TYR A 207 8.24 -5.00 27.09
N ARG A 208 8.49 -5.92 28.03
CA ARG A 208 8.30 -7.36 27.85
C ARG A 208 7.21 -7.90 28.76
N TYR A 209 6.16 -8.44 28.13
CA TYR A 209 5.05 -9.09 28.84
C TYR A 209 5.39 -10.55 29.08
N ARG A 210 5.29 -11.00 30.33
CA ARG A 210 5.83 -12.30 30.75
C ARG A 210 4.77 -13.27 31.25
N GLN A 211 3.55 -12.78 31.45
CA GLN A 211 2.43 -13.55 31.98
C GLN A 211 1.13 -13.16 31.28
N PHE A 212 0.16 -14.07 31.32
CA PHE A 212 -1.18 -13.82 30.82
C PHE A 212 -1.89 -12.73 31.63
N GLY A 213 -2.70 -11.91 30.95
CA GLY A 213 -3.55 -10.91 31.60
C GLY A 213 -2.82 -9.70 32.18
N THR A 214 -1.56 -9.47 31.79
CA THR A 214 -0.76 -8.31 32.25
C THR A 214 -0.78 -7.12 31.29
N GLN A 215 -1.50 -7.22 30.17
CA GLN A 215 -1.72 -6.12 29.23
C GLN A 215 -3.21 -5.81 29.12
N LEU A 216 -3.58 -4.55 29.33
CA LEU A 216 -4.94 -4.06 29.06
C LEU A 216 -4.89 -2.88 28.09
N ALA A 217 -5.26 -3.11 26.83
CA ALA A 217 -5.19 -2.11 25.78
C ALA A 217 -6.32 -2.28 24.75
N PRO A 218 -6.92 -1.20 24.22
CA PRO A 218 -8.08 -1.30 23.32
C PRO A 218 -7.66 -1.63 21.88
N THR A 219 -8.13 -2.74 21.30
CA THR A 219 -7.87 -3.07 19.90
C THR A 219 -8.54 -2.11 18.91
N SER A 220 -9.57 -1.39 19.34
CA SER A 220 -10.23 -0.31 18.60
C SER A 220 -9.37 0.95 18.44
N GLY A 221 -8.25 1.06 19.15
CA GLY A 221 -7.45 2.29 19.15
C GLY A 221 -8.09 3.43 19.95
N SER A 222 -8.95 3.13 20.93
CA SER A 222 -9.60 4.16 21.75
C SER A 222 -8.61 4.90 22.65
N MET A 223 -8.60 6.22 22.56
CA MET A 223 -7.95 7.10 23.54
C MET A 223 -8.71 7.05 24.88
N GLY A 224 -8.06 7.44 25.98
CA GLY A 224 -8.63 7.40 27.33
C GLY A 224 -8.51 6.06 28.06
N TYR A 225 -8.64 4.92 27.36
CA TYR A 225 -8.79 3.59 28.00
C TYR A 225 -7.82 3.24 29.14
N GLY A 226 -6.55 3.65 29.04
CA GLY A 226 -5.48 3.22 29.96
C GLY A 226 -5.78 3.49 31.44
N VAL A 227 -6.22 4.70 31.79
CA VAL A 227 -6.45 5.10 33.20
C VAL A 227 -7.60 4.32 33.85
N PRO A 228 -8.84 4.29 33.32
CA PRO A 228 -9.92 3.48 33.89
C PRO A 228 -9.59 1.98 33.92
N ALA A 229 -8.87 1.47 32.92
CA ALA A 229 -8.42 0.07 32.93
C ALA A 229 -7.46 -0.22 34.09
N ALA A 230 -6.56 0.72 34.42
CA ALA A 230 -5.64 0.57 35.55
C ALA A 230 -6.38 0.61 36.90
N VAL A 231 -7.36 1.51 37.04
CA VAL A 231 -8.23 1.56 38.22
C VAL A 231 -8.93 0.22 38.44
N ALA A 232 -9.58 -0.32 37.39
CA ALA A 232 -10.23 -1.62 37.45
C ALA A 232 -9.24 -2.75 37.76
N ALA A 233 -8.08 -2.77 37.09
CA ALA A 233 -7.06 -3.80 37.30
C ALA A 233 -6.53 -3.80 38.72
N LYS A 234 -6.22 -2.62 39.29
CA LYS A 234 -5.72 -2.52 40.66
C LYS A 234 -6.78 -2.90 41.68
N ARG A 235 -8.05 -2.59 41.42
CA ARG A 235 -9.16 -3.01 42.28
C ARG A 235 -9.35 -4.53 42.28
N VAL A 236 -9.25 -5.18 41.13
CA VAL A 236 -9.41 -6.64 40.99
C VAL A 236 -8.16 -7.39 41.45
N MET A 237 -6.98 -6.80 41.28
CA MET A 237 -5.68 -7.39 41.59
C MET A 237 -4.88 -6.48 42.54
N PRO A 238 -5.32 -6.31 43.80
CA PRO A 238 -4.76 -5.30 44.73
C PRO A 238 -3.27 -5.51 45.02
N GLN A 239 -2.79 -6.75 44.96
CA GLN A 239 -1.39 -7.10 45.22
C GLN A 239 -0.45 -6.79 44.06
N LYS A 240 -0.97 -6.61 42.83
CA LYS A 240 -0.12 -6.40 41.65
C LYS A 240 0.28 -4.95 41.50
N THR A 241 1.50 -4.72 41.01
CA THR A 241 1.91 -3.40 40.51
C THR A 241 1.13 -3.10 39.23
N VAL A 242 0.49 -1.93 39.17
CA VAL A 242 -0.30 -1.51 38.01
C VAL A 242 0.21 -0.16 37.51
N VAL A 243 0.63 -0.12 36.24
CA VAL A 243 1.16 1.08 35.59
C VAL A 243 0.31 1.40 34.36
N ALA A 244 -0.23 2.62 34.31
CA ALA A 244 -0.98 3.11 33.16
C ALA A 244 -0.09 4.04 32.34
N PHE A 245 0.02 3.81 31.04
CA PHE A 245 0.62 4.76 30.10
C PHE A 245 -0.47 5.51 29.35
N ALA A 246 -0.34 6.83 29.32
CA ALA A 246 -1.17 7.69 28.52
C ALA A 246 -0.30 8.79 27.90
N GLY A 247 -0.56 9.16 26.64
CA GLY A 247 -0.15 10.46 26.15
C GLY A 247 -0.98 11.55 26.83
N ASP A 248 -0.47 12.77 26.92
CA ASP A 248 -1.21 13.97 27.37
C ASP A 248 -2.65 14.06 26.83
N GLY A 249 -2.84 14.04 25.51
CA GLY A 249 -4.18 14.08 24.90
C GLY A 249 -5.01 12.83 25.18
N CYS A 250 -4.37 11.69 25.41
CA CYS A 250 -5.05 10.46 25.82
C CYS A 250 -5.49 10.53 27.28
N PHE A 251 -4.71 11.14 28.16
CA PHE A 251 -5.03 11.36 29.56
C PHE A 251 -6.19 12.35 29.69
N LEU A 252 -6.20 13.43 28.90
CA LEU A 252 -7.28 14.43 28.94
C LEU A 252 -8.69 13.90 28.57
N MET A 253 -8.80 12.70 28.01
CA MET A 253 -10.09 12.07 27.70
C MET A 253 -10.80 11.51 28.96
N THR A 254 -10.06 10.77 29.78
CA THR A 254 -10.61 10.04 30.93
C THR A 254 -9.69 10.03 32.15
N GLY A 255 -8.78 11.00 32.25
CA GLY A 255 -7.83 11.17 33.35
C GLY A 255 -8.50 11.51 34.68
N GLN A 256 -9.75 12.01 34.64
CA GLN A 256 -10.59 12.22 35.82
C GLN A 256 -10.84 10.95 36.63
N GLU A 257 -10.66 9.76 36.05
CA GLU A 257 -10.70 8.49 36.78
C GLU A 257 -9.56 8.35 37.79
N PHE A 258 -8.56 9.24 37.77
CA PHE A 258 -7.62 9.38 38.87
C PHE A 258 -8.32 9.73 40.20
N ALA A 259 -9.41 10.49 40.16
CA ALA A 259 -10.24 10.76 41.33
C ALA A 259 -10.82 9.46 41.91
N THR A 260 -11.26 8.54 41.05
CA THR A 260 -11.72 7.20 41.43
C THR A 260 -10.59 6.39 42.07
N ALA A 261 -9.36 6.47 41.53
CA ALA A 261 -8.21 5.80 42.13
C ALA A 261 -7.94 6.29 43.55
N VAL A 262 -8.01 7.61 43.79
CA VAL A 262 -7.85 8.19 45.13
C VAL A 262 -9.00 7.79 46.06
N GLN A 263 -10.25 7.89 45.59
CA GLN A 263 -11.42 7.54 46.40
C GLN A 263 -11.35 6.12 46.98
N TYR A 264 -10.71 5.20 46.28
CA TYR A 264 -10.61 3.78 46.69
C TYR A 264 -9.22 3.37 47.14
N ASP A 265 -8.32 4.33 47.41
CA ASP A 265 -6.93 4.09 47.84
C ASP A 265 -6.20 3.06 46.95
N LEU A 266 -6.32 3.24 45.62
CA LEU A 266 -5.75 2.32 44.64
C LEU A 266 -4.39 2.87 44.14
N PRO A 267 -3.25 2.34 44.59
CA PRO A 267 -1.92 2.83 44.19
C PRO A 267 -1.58 2.39 42.76
N VAL A 268 -2.27 2.99 41.79
CA VAL A 268 -1.94 2.95 40.37
C VAL A 268 -0.90 4.03 40.07
N ILE A 269 0.06 3.75 39.20
CA ILE A 269 1.02 4.74 38.72
C ILE A 269 0.66 5.09 37.28
N VAL A 270 0.27 6.33 37.03
CA VAL A 270 -0.01 6.83 35.68
C VAL A 270 1.22 7.58 35.17
N VAL A 271 1.80 7.10 34.08
CA VAL A 271 2.86 7.78 33.35
C VAL A 271 2.21 8.55 32.21
N VAL A 272 2.16 9.88 32.33
CA VAL A 272 1.67 10.78 31.29
C VAL A 272 2.86 11.22 30.43
N VAL A 273 2.87 10.78 29.18
CA VAL A 273 3.87 11.15 28.17
C VAL A 273 3.37 12.41 27.45
N ASP A 274 3.94 13.55 27.79
CA ASP A 274 3.53 14.87 27.30
C ASP A 274 4.47 15.36 26.21
N ASN A 275 3.95 15.52 24.99
CA ASN A 275 4.62 16.19 23.88
C ASN A 275 3.83 17.41 23.37
N GLY A 276 2.79 17.83 24.10
CA GLY A 276 1.93 18.96 23.74
C GLY A 276 1.13 18.77 22.46
N MET A 277 0.86 17.53 22.02
CA MET A 277 0.12 17.31 20.77
C MET A 277 -0.54 15.92 20.62
N TYR A 278 -1.53 15.83 19.74
CA TYR A 278 -1.99 14.56 19.19
C TYR A 278 -0.98 13.97 18.20
N GLY A 279 0.14 13.45 18.71
CA GLY A 279 1.31 13.05 17.93
C GLY A 279 1.01 12.05 16.79
N THR A 280 0.12 11.07 16.98
CA THR A 280 -0.26 10.15 15.89
C THR A 280 -0.94 10.90 14.75
N ILE A 281 -1.90 11.77 15.05
CA ILE A 281 -2.61 12.56 14.04
C ILE A 281 -1.64 13.52 13.36
N ARG A 282 -0.76 14.15 14.14
CA ARG A 282 0.28 15.05 13.61
C ARG A 282 1.24 14.32 12.68
N MET A 283 1.66 13.11 13.03
CA MET A 283 2.47 12.24 12.17
C MET A 283 1.81 11.99 10.81
N HIS A 284 0.52 11.64 10.80
CA HIS A 284 -0.24 11.41 9.57
C HIS A 284 -0.37 12.68 8.73
N GLN A 285 -0.64 13.83 9.37
CA GLN A 285 -0.67 15.13 8.69
C GLN A 285 0.67 15.41 8.00
N GLU A 286 1.80 15.30 8.68
CA GLU A 286 3.10 15.59 8.06
C GLU A 286 3.51 14.57 6.98
N ARG A 287 3.01 13.33 7.08
CA ARG A 287 3.31 12.25 6.12
C ARG A 287 2.48 12.34 4.84
N GLU A 288 1.24 12.79 4.93
CA GLU A 288 0.29 12.81 3.80
C GLU A 288 0.11 14.23 3.23
N TYR A 289 0.29 15.24 4.09
CA TYR A 289 0.07 16.66 3.81
C TYR A 289 1.16 17.50 4.50
N PRO A 290 2.43 17.41 4.06
CA PRO A 290 3.56 18.03 4.74
C PRO A 290 3.32 19.52 5.00
N GLY A 291 3.53 19.96 6.25
CA GLY A 291 3.33 21.34 6.68
C GLY A 291 1.88 21.74 6.98
N ARG A 292 0.88 20.89 6.71
CA ARG A 292 -0.54 21.20 6.94
C ARG A 292 -1.01 20.72 8.32
N VAL A 293 -0.79 21.56 9.31
CA VAL A 293 -1.14 21.31 10.71
C VAL A 293 -2.57 21.74 11.02
N ILE A 294 -3.40 20.83 11.51
CA ILE A 294 -4.81 21.15 11.86
C ILE A 294 -5.21 20.45 13.15
N GLY A 295 -5.54 21.21 14.19
CA GLY A 295 -6.21 20.69 15.40
C GLY A 295 -5.42 19.64 16.18
N THR A 296 -4.09 19.65 16.08
CA THR A 296 -3.23 18.66 16.75
C THR A 296 -2.43 19.22 17.92
N GLU A 297 -2.40 20.53 18.12
CA GLU A 297 -1.69 21.18 19.23
C GLU A 297 -2.51 21.12 20.52
N LEU A 298 -1.84 20.85 21.63
CA LEU A 298 -2.45 20.77 22.96
C LEU A 298 -1.81 21.77 23.90
N LYS A 299 -2.64 22.34 24.78
CA LYS A 299 -2.21 23.15 25.91
C LYS A 299 -2.56 22.41 27.18
N ASN A 300 -1.55 21.80 27.80
CA ASN A 300 -1.73 20.91 28.94
C ASN A 300 -1.63 21.64 30.29
N PRO A 301 -2.34 21.16 31.34
CA PRO A 301 -2.07 21.56 32.72
C PRO A 301 -0.78 20.91 33.24
N ASP A 302 -0.34 21.31 34.43
CA ASP A 302 0.62 20.52 35.20
C ASP A 302 -0.09 19.26 35.74
N PHE A 303 0.16 18.11 35.13
CA PHE A 303 -0.47 16.83 35.52
C PHE A 303 0.06 16.31 36.86
N ALA A 304 1.26 16.72 37.29
CA ALA A 304 1.76 16.40 38.62
C ALA A 304 1.00 17.21 39.69
N ALA A 305 0.72 18.48 39.42
CA ALA A 305 -0.16 19.30 40.28
C ALA A 305 -1.58 18.75 40.32
N TYR A 306 -2.10 18.28 39.18
CA TYR A 306 -3.39 17.60 39.10
C TYR A 306 -3.45 16.43 40.09
N ALA A 307 -2.44 15.55 40.10
CA ALA A 307 -2.37 14.42 41.04
C ALA A 307 -2.44 14.87 42.51
N ARG A 308 -1.64 15.89 42.86
CA ARG A 308 -1.58 16.46 44.23
C ARG A 308 -2.91 17.08 44.63
N ALA A 309 -3.60 17.76 43.72
CA ALA A 309 -4.89 18.39 43.98
C ALA A 309 -5.98 17.37 44.36
N PHE A 310 -5.91 16.16 43.81
CA PHE A 310 -6.80 15.05 44.18
C PHE A 310 -6.37 14.32 45.45
N GLY A 311 -5.19 14.61 46.03
CA GLY A 311 -4.66 13.93 47.21
C GLY A 311 -3.70 12.77 46.91
N GLY A 312 -3.35 12.55 45.64
CA GLY A 312 -2.38 11.56 45.20
C GLY A 312 -0.93 12.05 45.25
N HIS A 313 -0.03 11.23 44.70
CA HIS A 313 1.38 11.57 44.50
C HIS A 313 1.59 12.14 43.09
N GLY A 314 2.35 13.22 42.95
CA GLY A 314 2.55 13.86 41.65
C GLY A 314 3.96 14.36 41.49
N GLU A 315 4.67 13.88 40.46
CA GLU A 315 6.01 14.32 40.10
C GLU A 315 6.10 14.67 38.62
N ARG A 316 6.81 15.76 38.33
CA ARG A 316 7.14 16.16 36.96
C ARG A 316 8.56 15.73 36.66
N VAL A 317 8.76 15.13 35.48
CA VAL A 317 9.99 14.48 35.06
C VAL A 317 10.37 15.04 33.69
N GLU A 318 11.53 15.69 33.60
CA GLU A 318 12.00 16.36 32.38
C GLU A 318 13.17 15.63 31.72
N THR A 319 13.89 14.81 32.48
CA THR A 319 15.05 14.05 31.96
C THR A 319 14.89 12.55 32.20
N THR A 320 15.51 11.73 31.35
CA THR A 320 15.48 10.26 31.54
C THR A 320 16.02 9.83 32.91
N ALA A 321 17.06 10.51 33.38
CA ALA A 321 17.72 10.20 34.66
C ALA A 321 16.81 10.41 35.89
N GLU A 322 15.84 11.33 35.79
CA GLU A 322 14.87 11.60 36.86
C GLU A 322 13.79 10.53 36.97
N PHE A 323 13.51 9.78 35.90
CA PHE A 323 12.35 8.89 35.82
C PHE A 323 12.35 7.79 36.89
N MET A 324 13.40 6.96 36.96
CA MET A 324 13.42 5.83 37.90
C MET A 324 13.42 6.28 39.38
N PRO A 325 14.17 7.32 39.77
CA PRO A 325 14.03 7.91 41.11
C PRO A 325 12.60 8.38 41.43
N ALA A 326 11.91 9.06 40.50
CA ALA A 326 10.52 9.49 40.68
C ALA A 326 9.54 8.32 40.74
N PHE A 327 9.76 7.29 39.92
CA PHE A 327 8.96 6.07 39.90
C PHE A 327 9.02 5.33 41.23
N ARG A 328 10.21 5.17 41.82
CA ARG A 328 10.37 4.52 43.13
C ARG A 328 9.69 5.30 44.24
N ARG A 329 9.85 6.63 44.28
CA ARG A 329 9.11 7.48 45.23
C ARG A 329 7.60 7.37 45.08
N ALA A 330 7.09 7.29 43.84
CA ALA A 330 5.68 7.06 43.57
C ALA A 330 5.21 5.70 44.11
N GLN A 331 5.99 4.63 43.94
CA GLN A 331 5.70 3.31 44.52
C GLN A 331 5.70 3.36 46.05
N ASP A 332 6.76 3.92 46.65
CA ASP A 332 6.96 4.01 48.10
C ASP A 332 5.90 4.88 48.79
N SER A 333 5.29 5.82 48.05
CA SER A 333 4.21 6.66 48.58
C SER A 333 2.97 5.87 48.98
N GLY A 334 2.74 4.69 48.39
CA GLY A 334 1.53 3.89 48.58
C GLY A 334 0.25 4.57 48.09
N LYS A 335 0.35 5.68 47.34
CA LYS A 335 -0.77 6.47 46.83
C LYS A 335 -0.96 6.26 45.33
N PRO A 336 -2.16 6.53 44.77
CA PRO A 336 -2.29 6.76 43.34
C PRO A 336 -1.33 7.87 42.93
N ALA A 337 -0.60 7.67 41.84
CA ALA A 337 0.48 8.56 41.42
C ALA A 337 0.37 8.98 39.95
N ILE A 338 0.80 10.20 39.63
CA ILE A 338 1.06 10.66 38.26
C ILE A 338 2.53 11.06 38.14
N LEU A 339 3.21 10.46 37.15
CA LEU A 339 4.49 10.93 36.64
C LEU A 339 4.22 11.70 35.33
N HIS A 340 4.37 13.02 35.38
CA HIS A 340 4.23 13.90 34.22
C HIS A 340 5.58 13.98 33.50
N CYS A 341 5.75 13.16 32.47
CA CYS A 341 6.98 13.03 31.70
C CYS A 341 6.93 13.93 30.47
N VAL A 342 7.82 14.92 30.42
CA VAL A 342 7.91 15.86 29.29
C VAL A 342 8.84 15.29 28.24
N THR A 343 8.37 15.27 26.99
CA THR A 343 9.09 14.72 25.85
C THR A 343 9.20 15.75 24.74
N ASP A 344 10.27 15.64 23.95
CA ASP A 344 10.46 16.50 22.79
C ASP A 344 9.40 16.17 21.72
N PRO A 345 8.68 17.15 21.16
CA PRO A 345 7.75 16.92 20.05
C PRO A 345 8.37 16.24 18.83
N GLU A 346 9.68 16.41 18.61
CA GLU A 346 10.42 15.71 17.57
C GLU A 346 10.60 14.21 17.86
N ALA A 347 10.56 13.77 19.12
CA ALA A 347 10.61 12.35 19.50
C ALA A 347 9.27 11.64 19.24
N LEU A 348 8.88 11.57 17.96
CA LEU A 348 7.53 11.18 17.54
C LEU A 348 7.30 9.67 17.44
N THR A 349 8.32 8.92 17.05
CA THR A 349 8.33 7.45 17.01
C THR A 349 9.73 6.94 17.39
N PRO A 350 9.91 5.65 17.73
CA PRO A 350 11.24 5.08 17.96
C PRO A 350 12.17 5.12 16.73
N ALA A 351 11.67 5.36 15.52
CA ALA A 351 12.47 5.23 14.30
C ALA A 351 12.75 6.57 13.61
N ARG A 352 11.84 7.53 13.72
CA ARG A 352 11.89 8.79 12.97
C ARG A 352 11.34 9.95 13.77
N SER A 353 11.99 11.10 13.63
CA SER A 353 11.51 12.37 14.15
C SER A 353 10.37 12.94 13.31
N LEU A 354 9.63 13.90 13.88
CA LEU A 354 8.59 14.63 13.17
C LEU A 354 9.15 15.35 11.93
N SER A 355 10.26 16.07 12.07
CA SER A 355 10.93 16.75 10.96
C SER A 355 11.45 15.78 9.90
N GLN A 356 11.97 14.62 10.28
CA GLN A 356 12.39 13.59 9.32
C GLN A 356 11.22 13.02 8.51
N ILE A 357 10.03 12.89 9.11
CA ILE A 357 8.82 12.44 8.43
C ILE A 357 8.35 13.51 7.43
N ARG A 358 8.26 14.78 7.88
CA ARG A 358 7.90 15.91 7.01
C ARG A 358 8.84 16.04 5.82
N ALA A 359 10.16 16.03 6.06
CA ALA A 359 11.17 16.23 5.01
C ALA A 359 11.09 15.15 3.92
N ALA A 360 10.91 13.89 4.31
CA ALA A 360 10.74 12.80 3.33
C ALA A 360 9.45 12.92 2.53
N SER A 361 8.35 13.34 3.17
CA SER A 361 7.08 13.58 2.46
C SER A 361 7.19 14.77 1.50
N GLN A 362 7.86 15.85 1.89
CA GLN A 362 8.07 17.02 1.04
C GLN A 362 8.90 16.66 -0.19
N ALA A 363 10.02 15.95 -0.01
CA ALA A 363 10.86 15.50 -1.12
C ALA A 363 10.09 14.60 -2.12
N ALA A 364 9.22 13.74 -1.61
CA ALA A 364 8.34 12.91 -2.45
C ALA A 364 7.32 13.77 -3.23
N ALA A 365 6.71 14.76 -2.58
CA ALA A 365 5.77 15.68 -3.22
C ALA A 365 6.44 16.52 -4.31
N ASP A 366 7.63 17.06 -4.05
CA ASP A 366 8.41 17.85 -5.02
C ASP A 366 8.76 17.00 -6.25
N THR A 367 9.16 15.74 -6.04
CA THR A 367 9.45 14.78 -7.11
C THR A 367 8.21 14.48 -7.96
N ALA A 368 7.07 14.23 -7.31
CA ALA A 368 5.81 13.96 -8.00
C ALA A 368 5.34 15.18 -8.82
N GLN A 369 5.50 16.40 -8.28
CA GLN A 369 5.17 17.64 -8.98
C GLN A 369 6.06 17.85 -10.20
N ALA A 370 7.38 17.63 -10.08
CA ALA A 370 8.30 17.71 -11.21
C ALA A 370 7.96 16.68 -12.32
N ALA A 371 7.59 15.45 -11.91
CA ALA A 371 7.15 14.41 -12.84
C ALA A 371 5.83 14.78 -13.55
N ALA A 372 4.87 15.38 -12.83
CA ALA A 372 3.61 15.85 -13.39
C ALA A 372 3.81 17.00 -14.39
N ILE A 373 4.65 17.98 -14.07
CA ILE A 373 5.03 19.06 -15.00
C ILE A 373 5.63 18.48 -16.28
N SER A 374 6.57 17.53 -16.13
CA SER A 374 7.21 16.86 -17.26
C SER A 374 6.21 16.04 -18.10
N ALA A 375 5.26 15.37 -17.45
CA ALA A 375 4.21 14.61 -18.14
C ALA A 375 3.26 15.54 -18.92
N ASN A 376 2.84 16.66 -18.32
CA ASN A 376 2.03 17.67 -18.98
C ASN A 376 2.75 18.28 -20.18
N ALA A 377 4.05 18.56 -20.07
CA ALA A 377 4.85 19.01 -21.21
C ALA A 377 4.87 18.00 -22.36
N ARG A 378 5.04 16.70 -22.07
CA ARG A 378 4.96 15.64 -23.10
C ARG A 378 3.57 15.56 -23.74
N VAL A 379 2.50 15.68 -22.95
CA VAL A 379 1.12 15.70 -23.47
C VAL A 379 0.91 16.90 -24.39
N MET A 380 1.36 18.10 -24.01
CA MET A 380 1.26 19.29 -24.87
C MET A 380 1.98 19.09 -26.20
N VAL A 381 3.21 18.58 -26.19
CA VAL A 381 3.96 18.27 -27.42
C VAL A 381 3.24 17.22 -28.28
N ALA A 382 2.70 16.18 -27.66
CA ALA A 382 1.96 15.14 -28.39
C ALA A 382 0.68 15.69 -29.03
N VAL A 383 -0.05 16.57 -28.33
CA VAL A 383 -1.23 17.26 -28.86
C VAL A 383 -0.86 18.14 -30.06
N GLN A 384 0.18 18.98 -29.93
CA GLN A 384 0.66 19.81 -31.05
C GLN A 384 1.11 18.97 -32.25
N THR A 385 1.79 17.85 -31.99
CA THR A 385 2.23 16.91 -33.04
C THR A 385 1.03 16.28 -33.75
N LEU A 386 -0.02 15.91 -33.00
CA LEU A 386 -1.26 15.36 -33.55
C LEU A 386 -2.01 16.40 -34.39
N GLU A 387 -2.08 17.65 -33.93
CA GLU A 387 -2.69 18.75 -34.68
C GLU A 387 -1.94 19.01 -36.01
N ALA A 388 -0.61 19.05 -35.97
CA ALA A 388 0.21 19.18 -37.17
C ALA A 388 -0.01 18.01 -38.14
N ALA A 389 -0.05 16.76 -37.64
CA ALA A 389 -0.32 15.58 -38.46
C ALA A 389 -1.72 15.61 -39.08
N ARG A 390 -2.75 16.08 -38.36
CA ARG A 390 -4.12 16.27 -38.89
C ARG A 390 -4.17 17.34 -39.97
N ALA A 391 -3.48 18.45 -39.78
CA ALA A 391 -3.40 19.50 -40.81
C ALA A 391 -2.71 18.99 -42.08
N GLN A 392 -1.64 18.21 -41.92
CA GLN A 392 -0.94 17.58 -43.05
C GLN A 392 -1.81 16.55 -43.77
N LEU A 393 -2.56 15.73 -43.04
CA LEU A 393 -3.52 14.79 -43.62
C LEU A 393 -4.58 15.53 -44.44
N SER A 394 -5.20 16.57 -43.87
CA SER A 394 -6.22 17.37 -44.57
C SER A 394 -5.67 18.02 -45.85
N LEU A 395 -4.40 18.49 -45.83
CA LEU A 395 -3.74 19.00 -47.03
C LEU A 395 -3.58 17.91 -48.10
N VAL A 396 -3.15 16.71 -47.71
CA VAL A 396 -2.98 15.58 -48.64
C VAL A 396 -4.33 15.12 -49.22
N GLU A 397 -5.38 15.07 -48.40
CA GLU A 397 -6.75 14.75 -48.84
C GLU A 397 -7.25 15.78 -49.88
N ALA A 398 -7.06 17.07 -49.62
CA ALA A 398 -7.43 18.13 -50.57
C ALA A 398 -6.62 18.05 -51.89
N GLN A 399 -5.35 17.69 -51.82
CA GLN A 399 -4.53 17.46 -53.02
C GLN A 399 -5.05 16.28 -53.84
N LEU A 400 -5.42 15.18 -53.17
CA LEU A 400 -5.97 14.00 -53.82
C LEU A 400 -7.30 14.33 -54.52
N GLU A 401 -8.22 15.01 -53.85
CA GLU A 401 -9.50 15.43 -54.41
C GLU A 401 -9.30 16.31 -55.67
N ASN A 402 -8.33 17.22 -55.66
CA ASN A 402 -8.00 18.03 -56.83
C ASN A 402 -7.46 17.18 -57.99
N VAL A 403 -6.58 16.19 -57.72
CA VAL A 403 -6.08 15.27 -58.74
C VAL A 403 -7.21 14.43 -59.33
N GLU A 404 -8.14 13.94 -58.50
CA GLU A 404 -9.31 13.19 -58.96
C GLU A 404 -10.24 14.05 -59.83
N LEU A 405 -10.47 15.31 -59.46
CA LEU A 405 -11.22 16.27 -60.28
C LEU A 405 -10.54 16.55 -61.62
N GLN A 406 -9.21 16.69 -61.63
CA GLN A 406 -8.44 16.84 -62.87
C GLN A 406 -8.58 15.61 -63.75
N LEU A 407 -8.46 14.40 -63.18
CA LEU A 407 -8.63 13.14 -63.91
C LEU A 407 -10.05 13.04 -64.50
N ALA A 408 -11.08 13.33 -63.72
CA ALA A 408 -12.48 13.28 -64.17
C ALA A 408 -12.80 14.29 -65.28
N ARG A 409 -12.12 15.44 -65.30
CA ARG A 409 -12.24 16.47 -66.34
C ARG A 409 -11.31 16.25 -67.53
N THR A 410 -10.39 15.29 -67.45
CA THR A 410 -9.44 15.00 -68.52
C THR A 410 -10.09 14.07 -69.54
N ASN A 411 -10.42 14.61 -70.71
CA ASN A 411 -10.88 13.83 -71.84
C ASN A 411 -9.80 13.79 -72.92
N VAL A 412 -9.21 12.63 -73.15
CA VAL A 412 -8.21 12.43 -74.20
C VAL A 412 -8.93 11.90 -75.43
N VAL A 413 -9.17 12.78 -76.40
CA VAL A 413 -9.78 12.44 -77.68
C VAL A 413 -8.78 12.62 -78.82
N ALA A 414 -8.80 11.69 -79.77
CA ALA A 414 -8.04 11.87 -81.00
C ALA A 414 -8.67 13.02 -81.81
N PRO A 415 -7.87 13.99 -82.29
CA PRO A 415 -8.41 15.11 -83.05
C PRO A 415 -8.98 14.69 -84.42
N VAL A 416 -8.62 13.50 -84.91
CA VAL A 416 -9.08 12.91 -86.17
C VAL A 416 -9.21 11.38 -86.04
N ALA A 417 -10.08 10.78 -86.86
CA ALA A 417 -10.18 9.32 -86.98
C ALA A 417 -8.94 8.75 -87.68
N GLY A 418 -8.37 7.67 -87.14
CA GLY A 418 -7.21 7.02 -87.70
C GLY A 418 -6.63 5.91 -86.82
N GLU A 419 -5.73 5.10 -87.38
CA GLU A 419 -5.07 4.00 -86.67
C GLU A 419 -3.81 4.50 -85.93
N ILE A 420 -3.62 4.05 -84.68
CA ILE A 420 -2.46 4.43 -83.87
C ILE A 420 -1.26 3.58 -84.29
N VAL A 421 -0.25 4.24 -84.87
CA VAL A 421 0.93 3.56 -85.42
C VAL A 421 2.08 3.50 -84.42
N GLN A 422 2.13 4.43 -83.45
CA GLN A 422 3.17 4.47 -82.41
C GLN A 422 2.62 5.07 -81.11
N ARG A 423 3.02 4.50 -79.95
CA ARG A 423 2.67 4.97 -78.60
C ARG A 423 3.94 5.33 -77.83
N ASN A 424 4.09 6.59 -77.45
CA ASN A 424 5.24 7.09 -76.68
C ASN A 424 4.85 7.57 -75.27
N ALA A 425 3.57 7.48 -74.90
CA ALA A 425 3.08 7.89 -73.59
C ALA A 425 3.70 7.05 -72.46
N GLN A 426 4.20 7.72 -71.42
CA GLN A 426 4.72 7.08 -70.20
C GLN A 426 3.94 7.55 -68.97
N VAL A 427 3.65 6.62 -68.07
CA VAL A 427 2.93 6.91 -66.82
C VAL A 427 3.79 7.86 -65.97
N GLY A 428 3.23 9.04 -65.65
CA GLY A 428 3.92 10.09 -64.88
C GLY A 428 4.61 11.18 -65.73
N ALA A 429 4.64 11.06 -67.06
CA ALA A 429 5.15 12.11 -67.94
C ALA A 429 4.12 13.22 -68.14
N ILE A 430 4.55 14.50 -68.08
CA ILE A 430 3.69 15.66 -68.34
C ILE A 430 3.68 15.93 -69.84
N ALA A 431 2.50 15.88 -70.47
CA ALA A 431 2.33 16.24 -71.87
C ALA A 431 2.49 17.75 -72.05
N SER A 432 3.42 18.16 -72.90
CA SER A 432 3.63 19.57 -73.27
C SER A 432 3.56 19.74 -74.79
N ALA A 433 3.14 20.93 -75.25
CA ALA A 433 3.01 21.22 -76.68
C ALA A 433 4.35 21.18 -77.45
N SER A 434 5.47 21.24 -76.74
CA SER A 434 6.84 21.15 -77.27
C SER A 434 7.49 19.77 -77.06
N GLY A 435 6.81 18.84 -76.40
CA GLY A 435 7.32 17.50 -76.09
C GLY A 435 7.08 16.47 -77.19
N THR A 436 7.65 15.28 -77.01
CA THR A 436 7.41 14.15 -77.92
C THR A 436 5.92 13.78 -77.91
N PRO A 437 5.27 13.62 -79.08
CA PRO A 437 3.85 13.30 -79.13
C PRO A 437 3.57 11.96 -78.45
N MET A 438 2.52 11.94 -77.63
CA MET A 438 2.11 10.76 -76.85
C MET A 438 1.69 9.58 -77.75
N PHE A 439 1.12 9.88 -78.92
CA PHE A 439 0.66 8.91 -79.92
C PHE A 439 0.81 9.50 -81.34
N SER A 440 1.01 8.66 -82.35
CA SER A 440 0.99 9.02 -83.77
C SER A 440 -0.16 8.31 -84.50
N LEU A 441 -0.91 9.02 -85.35
CA LEU A 441 -2.15 8.56 -86.02
C LEU A 441 -2.04 8.60 -87.56
N MET A 442 -2.66 7.63 -88.24
CA MET A 442 -2.81 7.56 -89.72
C MET A 442 -4.31 7.60 -90.12
N ARG A 443 -4.74 8.53 -90.98
CA ARG A 443 -6.16 8.90 -91.20
C ARG A 443 -6.93 8.00 -92.19
N ASP A 444 -8.19 7.65 -91.89
CA ASP A 444 -9.05 6.77 -92.70
C ASP A 444 -10.02 7.50 -93.69
N ALA A 445 -10.19 6.91 -94.88
CA ALA A 445 -11.29 7.05 -95.85
C ALA A 445 -11.61 8.41 -96.53
N ALA A 446 -10.66 8.98 -97.28
CA ALA A 446 -10.96 9.87 -98.41
C ALA A 446 -10.22 9.39 -99.67
N LEU A 447 -10.95 9.05 -100.73
CA LEU A 447 -10.37 8.83 -102.06
C LEU A 447 -10.46 10.15 -102.83
N GLU A 448 -9.35 10.89 -102.91
CA GLU A 448 -9.27 12.09 -103.76
C GLU A 448 -8.99 11.64 -105.20
N LEU A 449 -9.95 11.85 -106.11
CA LEU A 449 -9.80 11.60 -107.55
C LEU A 449 -9.70 12.93 -108.28
N ARG A 450 -8.58 13.16 -108.97
CA ARG A 450 -8.42 14.31 -109.89
C ARG A 450 -8.77 13.85 -111.30
N ALA A 451 -9.67 14.56 -111.95
CA ALA A 451 -10.03 14.34 -113.35
C ALA A 451 -9.98 15.67 -114.09
N ASP A 452 -9.34 15.67 -115.26
CA ASP A 452 -9.34 16.82 -116.16
C ASP A 452 -10.62 16.80 -116.99
N VAL A 453 -11.31 17.94 -117.06
CA VAL A 453 -12.53 18.11 -117.85
C VAL A 453 -12.28 19.16 -118.92
N ALA A 454 -12.71 18.91 -120.15
CA ALA A 454 -12.60 19.89 -121.23
C ALA A 454 -13.44 21.14 -120.90
N GLU A 455 -12.88 22.33 -121.18
CA GLU A 455 -13.45 23.63 -120.78
C GLU A 455 -14.90 23.84 -121.25
N GLY A 456 -15.26 23.33 -122.44
CA GLY A 456 -16.62 23.42 -122.99
C GLY A 456 -17.68 22.60 -122.23
N ASP A 457 -17.28 21.56 -121.51
CA ASP A 457 -18.19 20.72 -120.72
C ASP A 457 -18.29 21.14 -119.25
N LEU A 458 -17.45 22.07 -118.81
CA LEU A 458 -17.44 22.59 -117.44
C LEU A 458 -18.79 23.23 -117.05
N LEU A 459 -19.44 23.91 -118.00
CA LEU A 459 -20.75 24.54 -117.82
C LEU A 459 -21.91 23.52 -117.65
N ARG A 460 -21.66 22.24 -117.93
CA ARG A 460 -22.67 21.17 -117.83
C ARG A 460 -22.61 20.42 -116.50
N LEU A 461 -21.57 20.65 -115.69
CA LEU A 461 -21.42 20.03 -114.38
C LEU A 461 -22.13 20.86 -113.30
N LYS A 462 -22.84 20.19 -112.39
CA LYS A 462 -23.47 20.82 -111.22
C LYS A 462 -23.02 20.13 -109.93
N ALA A 463 -22.86 20.93 -108.86
CA ALA A 463 -22.62 20.37 -107.53
C ALA A 463 -23.77 19.44 -107.13
N GLY A 464 -23.43 18.24 -106.62
CA GLY A 464 -24.40 17.20 -106.27
C GLY A 464 -24.83 16.29 -107.43
N GLN A 465 -24.24 16.45 -108.62
CA GLN A 465 -24.49 15.56 -109.75
C GLN A 465 -23.94 14.15 -109.46
N GLY A 466 -24.80 13.14 -109.55
CA GLY A 466 -24.39 11.75 -109.39
C GLY A 466 -23.42 11.33 -110.49
N VAL A 467 -22.23 10.91 -110.10
CA VAL A 467 -21.22 10.33 -111.00
C VAL A 467 -21.21 8.82 -110.83
N ARG A 468 -21.09 8.12 -111.94
CA ARG A 468 -20.98 6.67 -111.97
C ARG A 468 -19.52 6.33 -112.29
N ILE A 469 -18.82 5.73 -111.34
CA ILE A 469 -17.41 5.37 -111.50
C ILE A 469 -17.35 3.90 -111.91
N THR A 470 -16.58 3.60 -112.94
CA THR A 470 -16.27 2.24 -113.38
C THR A 470 -14.78 2.08 -113.47
N THR A 471 -14.23 0.98 -112.96
CA THR A 471 -12.82 0.64 -113.19
C THR A 471 -12.61 0.30 -114.67
N VAL A 472 -11.44 0.66 -115.22
CA VAL A 472 -11.10 0.34 -116.61
C VAL A 472 -11.18 -1.19 -116.81
N GLY A 473 -12.12 -1.64 -117.66
CA GLY A 473 -12.38 -3.06 -117.95
C GLY A 473 -13.51 -3.74 -117.16
N GLY A 474 -14.19 -3.02 -116.25
CA GLY A 474 -15.34 -3.53 -115.49
C GLY A 474 -16.70 -3.17 -116.11
N ALA A 475 -17.64 -4.12 -116.17
CA ALA A 475 -18.96 -3.91 -116.77
C ALA A 475 -20.03 -3.38 -115.79
N ALA A 476 -19.71 -3.20 -114.50
CA ALA A 476 -20.62 -2.71 -113.46
C ALA A 476 -19.99 -1.53 -112.70
N PRO A 477 -20.77 -0.51 -112.31
CA PRO A 477 -20.26 0.64 -111.57
C PRO A 477 -19.88 0.29 -110.11
N LEU A 478 -18.84 0.97 -109.62
CA LEU A 478 -18.33 0.92 -108.24
C LEU A 478 -19.34 1.47 -107.23
#